data_AF-A0A2G0E637-F1
#
_entry.id   AF-A0A2G0E637-F1
#
_cell.length_a   1.000
_cell.length_b   1.000
_cell.length_c   1.000
_cell.angle_alpha   90.00
_cell.angle_beta   90.00
_cell.angle_gamma   90.00
#
_symmetry.space_group_name_H-M   'P 1'
#
loop_
_entity.id
_entity.type
_entity.pdbx_description
1 polymer ?
#
loop_
_entity_poly.entity_id
_entity_poly.type
_entity_poly.pdbx_seq_one_letter_code
_entity_poly.pdbx_strand_id
1 'polypeptide(L)'
;VYELTEEGKEQLAEWIHTPTNELPANRDEFVLKLYFVKDVNDPALVEIIQQQRDLHEEKRLHLLERKKTIFPTEKEKHENYGHYLILAHAINRETEYASWLTDVLEEENNRKK
;
A
#
# COMPACT_ATOMS: atom_id res chain seq x y z
N VAL A 1 34.94 -0.45 0.65
CA VAL A 1 33.92 -0.67 1.71
C VAL A 1 33.45 0.69 2.15
N TYR A 2 32.15 0.90 2.31
CA TYR A 2 31.57 2.18 2.76
C TYR A 2 31.10 2.03 4.20
N GLU A 3 31.37 3.03 5.03
CA GLU A 3 30.97 3.10 6.44
C GLU A 3 30.50 4.52 6.76
N LEU A 4 29.58 4.66 7.71
CA LEU A 4 29.14 5.98 8.18
C LEU A 4 30.25 6.63 9.01
N THR A 5 30.53 7.90 8.74
CA THR A 5 31.34 8.73 9.65
C THR A 5 30.55 9.05 10.92
N GLU A 6 31.22 9.56 11.96
CA GLU A 6 30.53 9.98 13.18
C GLU A 6 29.52 11.09 12.90
N GLU A 7 29.87 12.05 12.05
CA GLU A 7 28.96 13.11 11.60
C GLU A 7 27.75 12.52 10.86
N GLY A 8 27.96 11.48 10.05
CA GLY A 8 26.87 10.79 9.36
C GLY A 8 25.91 10.07 10.31
N LYS A 9 26.41 9.50 11.41
CA LYS A 9 25.57 8.89 12.46
C LYS A 9 24.75 9.93 13.20
N GLU A 10 25.35 11.08 13.53
CA GLU A 10 24.67 12.21 14.18
C GLU A 10 23.53 12.75 13.30
N GLN A 11 23.80 12.99 12.01
CA GLN A 11 22.79 13.46 11.05
C GLN A 11 21.63 12.47 10.89
N LEU A 12 21.93 11.17 10.82
CA LEU A 12 20.89 10.14 10.74
C LEU A 12 20.03 10.11 12.01
N ALA A 13 20.66 10.23 13.18
CA ALA A 13 19.95 10.27 14.46
C ALA A 13 19.04 11.50 14.55
N GLU A 14 19.52 12.68 14.18
CA GLU A 14 18.71 13.90 14.14
C GLU A 14 17.51 13.77 13.21
N TRP A 15 17.73 13.24 12.00
CA TRP A 15 16.68 13.05 11.01
C TRP A 15 15.57 12.12 11.48
N ILE A 16 15.90 10.99 12.14
CA ILE A 16 14.90 10.04 12.67
C ILE A 16 13.98 10.70 13.72
N HIS A 17 14.48 11.65 14.49
CA HIS A 17 13.72 12.33 15.54
C HIS A 17 13.05 13.63 15.05
N THR A 18 13.26 14.00 13.80
CA THR A 18 12.64 15.18 13.21
C THR A 18 11.23 14.83 12.72
N PRO A 19 10.17 15.53 13.19
CA PRO A 19 8.81 15.27 12.75
C PRO A 19 8.61 15.55 11.25
N THR A 20 7.78 14.74 10.60
CA THR A 20 7.29 15.03 9.26
C THR A 20 6.16 16.06 9.35
N ASN A 21 6.40 17.27 8.81
CA ASN A 21 5.48 18.41 8.95
C ASN A 21 4.45 18.52 7.81
N GLU A 22 4.62 17.77 6.72
CA GLU A 22 3.74 17.80 5.56
C GLU A 22 3.44 16.39 5.07
N LEU A 23 2.20 16.16 4.63
CA LEU A 23 1.85 14.93 3.95
C LEU A 23 2.40 14.98 2.52
N PRO A 24 3.01 13.88 2.02
CA PRO A 24 3.45 13.83 0.64
C PRO A 24 2.25 13.93 -0.30
N ALA A 25 2.42 14.61 -1.44
CA ALA A 25 1.42 14.60 -2.49
C ALA A 25 1.23 13.17 -3.02
N ASN A 26 0.03 12.61 -2.86
CA ASN A 26 -0.31 11.31 -3.43
C ASN A 26 -0.63 11.47 -4.92
N ARG A 27 0.07 10.73 -5.78
CA ARG A 27 -0.13 10.73 -7.24
C ARG A 27 -0.51 9.32 -7.68
N ASP A 28 -1.80 9.04 -7.67
CA ASP A 28 -2.35 7.79 -8.13
C ASP A 28 -2.99 7.97 -9.52
N GLU A 29 -2.38 7.34 -10.52
CA GLU A 29 -2.85 7.40 -11.91
C GLU A 29 -4.21 6.73 -12.09
N PHE A 30 -4.48 5.63 -11.39
CA PHE A 30 -5.75 4.92 -11.51
C PHE A 30 -6.90 5.76 -10.94
N VAL A 31 -6.69 6.35 -9.75
CA VAL A 31 -7.66 7.30 -9.17
C VAL A 31 -7.89 8.49 -10.09
N LEU A 32 -6.84 9.01 -10.72
CA LEU A 32 -6.98 10.08 -11.71
C LEU A 32 -7.79 9.63 -12.95
N LYS A 33 -7.61 8.40 -13.43
CA LYS A 33 -8.44 7.85 -14.52
C LYS A 33 -9.92 7.78 -14.11
N LEU A 34 -10.21 7.34 -12.88
CA LEU A 34 -11.58 7.30 -12.36
C LEU A 34 -12.23 8.68 -12.31
N TYR A 35 -11.48 9.74 -12.03
CA TYR A 35 -12.01 11.11 -12.05
C TYR A 35 -12.65 11.50 -13.40
N PHE A 36 -12.20 10.90 -14.51
CA PHE A 36 -12.73 11.18 -15.85
C PHE A 36 -13.86 10.24 -16.28
N VAL A 37 -14.24 9.28 -15.46
CA VAL A 37 -15.37 8.38 -15.72
C VAL A 37 -16.68 9.16 -15.66
N LYS A 38 -17.48 9.07 -16.73
CA LYS A 38 -18.78 9.76 -16.84
C LYS A 38 -19.98 8.83 -16.73
N ASP A 39 -19.80 7.54 -17.02
CA ASP A 39 -20.84 6.52 -16.92
C ASP A 39 -20.28 5.33 -16.15
N VAL A 40 -20.95 5.01 -15.05
CA VAL A 40 -20.58 3.91 -14.16
C VAL A 40 -21.00 2.54 -14.73
N ASN A 41 -21.97 2.54 -15.66
CA ASN A 41 -22.49 1.31 -16.27
C ASN A 41 -21.64 0.81 -17.44
N ASP A 42 -20.55 1.49 -17.79
CA ASP A 42 -19.65 1.07 -18.87
C ASP A 42 -19.04 -0.31 -18.53
N PRO A 43 -19.35 -1.37 -19.30
CA PRO A 43 -18.80 -2.69 -19.04
C PRO A 43 -17.27 -2.73 -19.06
N ALA A 44 -16.62 -1.86 -19.86
CA ALA A 44 -15.17 -1.75 -19.90
C ALA A 44 -14.62 -1.17 -18.59
N LEU A 45 -15.34 -0.26 -17.93
CA LEU A 45 -14.94 0.27 -16.63
C LEU A 45 -14.98 -0.80 -15.54
N VAL A 46 -16.02 -1.63 -15.52
CA VAL A 46 -16.14 -2.75 -14.56
C VAL A 46 -14.96 -3.69 -14.72
N GLU A 47 -14.57 -4.02 -15.95
CA GLU A 47 -13.40 -4.86 -16.23
C GLU A 47 -12.10 -4.20 -15.76
N ILE A 48 -11.92 -2.90 -16.01
CA ILE A 48 -10.74 -2.14 -15.57
C ILE A 48 -10.63 -2.14 -14.04
N ILE A 49 -11.73 -1.91 -13.32
CA ILE A 49 -11.78 -1.92 -11.85
C ILE A 49 -11.46 -3.32 -11.30
N GLN A 50 -12.04 -4.36 -11.91
CA GLN A 50 -11.76 -5.76 -11.58
C GLN A 50 -10.27 -6.06 -11.72
N GLN A 51 -9.66 -5.72 -12.85
CA GLN A 51 -8.23 -5.94 -13.10
C GLN A 51 -7.36 -5.20 -12.07
N GLN A 52 -7.69 -3.94 -11.77
CA GLN A 52 -6.94 -3.16 -10.78
C GLN A 52 -7.04 -3.78 -9.38
N ARG A 53 -8.23 -4.23 -8.98
CA ARG A 53 -8.46 -4.89 -7.68
C ARG A 53 -7.66 -6.18 -7.57
N ASP A 54 -7.60 -6.96 -8.64
CA ASP A 54 -6.88 -8.22 -8.68
C ASP A 54 -5.36 -7.99 -8.56
N LEU A 55 -4.82 -6.92 -9.17
CA LEU A 55 -3.41 -6.52 -9.01
C LEU A 55 -3.06 -6.15 -7.56
N HIS A 56 -3.94 -5.41 -6.87
CA HIS A 56 -3.74 -5.07 -5.46
C HIS A 56 -3.84 -6.30 -4.56
N GLU A 57 -4.76 -7.22 -4.83
CA GLU A 57 -4.89 -8.46 -4.07
C GLU A 57 -3.69 -9.39 -4.27
N GLU A 58 -3.20 -9.57 -5.49
CA GLU A 58 -1.98 -10.33 -5.77
C GLU A 58 -0.79 -9.77 -4.99
N LYS A 59 -0.62 -8.44 -5.04
CA LYS A 59 0.45 -7.76 -4.31
C LYS A 59 0.31 -7.92 -2.80
N ARG A 60 -0.92 -7.80 -2.27
CA ARG A 60 -1.22 -8.03 -0.85
C ARG A 60 -0.83 -9.45 -0.44
N LEU A 61 -1.22 -10.47 -1.19
CA LEU A 61 -0.89 -11.87 -0.92
C LEU A 61 0.62 -12.10 -0.93
N HIS A 62 1.33 -11.53 -1.90
CA HIS A 62 2.79 -11.59 -1.96
C HIS A 62 3.45 -10.97 -0.71
N LEU A 63 2.97 -9.80 -0.26
CA LEU A 63 3.51 -9.13 0.93
C LEU A 63 3.19 -9.91 2.22
N LEU A 64 2.01 -10.51 2.32
CA LEU A 64 1.62 -11.38 3.44
C LEU A 64 2.54 -12.61 3.52
N GLU A 65 2.88 -13.22 2.39
CA GLU A 65 3.80 -14.35 2.37
C GLU A 65 5.21 -13.92 2.79
N ARG A 66 5.71 -12.82 2.23
CA ARG A 66 7.00 -12.24 2.65
C ARG A 66 7.05 -11.93 4.15
N LYS A 67 5.95 -11.44 4.72
CA LYS A 67 5.87 -11.18 6.16
C LYS A 67 6.11 -12.44 6.99
N LYS A 68 5.55 -13.59 6.58
CA LYS A 68 5.78 -14.87 7.27
C LYS A 68 7.24 -15.33 7.16
N THR A 69 7.88 -15.10 6.01
CA THR A 69 9.28 -15.47 5.80
C THR A 69 10.26 -14.58 6.58
N ILE A 70 10.02 -13.26 6.60
CA ILE A 70 10.94 -12.29 7.22
C ILE A 70 10.74 -12.21 8.74
N PHE A 71 9.49 -12.38 9.20
CA PHE A 71 9.12 -12.25 10.62
C PHE A 71 8.38 -13.50 11.10
N PRO A 72 9.02 -14.69 11.12
CA PRO A 72 8.37 -15.93 11.50
C PRO A 72 8.00 -15.99 12.99
N THR A 73 8.68 -15.22 13.85
CA THR A 73 8.34 -15.11 15.27
C THR A 73 8.28 -13.66 15.75
N GLU A 74 7.71 -13.45 16.94
CA GLU A 74 7.68 -12.13 17.58
C GLU A 74 9.08 -11.61 17.92
N LYS A 75 10.08 -12.49 18.06
CA LYS A 75 11.47 -12.09 18.29
C LYS A 75 12.04 -11.38 17.06
N GLU A 76 11.98 -11.97 15.87
CA GLU A 76 12.53 -11.34 14.66
C GLU A 76 11.79 -10.03 14.34
N LYS A 77 10.48 -9.99 14.59
CA LYS A 77 9.67 -8.78 14.48
C LYS A 77 10.15 -7.68 15.44
N HIS A 78 10.44 -7.99 16.69
CA HIS A 78 10.91 -7.01 17.67
C HIS A 78 12.32 -6.50 17.34
N GLU A 79 13.23 -7.40 16.96
CA GLU A 79 14.61 -7.05 16.59
C GLU A 79 14.67 -6.19 15.31
N ASN A 80 13.65 -6.26 14.44
CA ASN A 80 13.59 -5.55 13.17
C ASN A 80 12.33 -4.71 13.03
N TYR A 81 11.91 -4.06 14.13
CA TYR A 81 10.59 -3.44 14.23
C TYR A 81 10.32 -2.37 13.16
N GLY A 82 11.31 -1.54 12.81
CA GLY A 82 11.16 -0.55 11.74
C GLY A 82 10.85 -1.18 10.37
N HIS A 83 11.51 -2.29 10.04
CA HIS A 83 11.24 -3.04 8.80
C HIS A 83 9.85 -3.68 8.85
N TYR A 84 9.45 -4.22 10.00
CA TYR A 84 8.09 -4.72 10.21
C TYR A 84 7.03 -3.63 9.98
N LEU A 85 7.22 -2.43 10.52
CA LEU A 85 6.28 -1.32 10.37
C LEU A 85 6.08 -0.93 8.90
N ILE A 86 7.16 -0.87 8.11
CA ILE A 86 7.09 -0.55 6.68
C ILE A 86 6.31 -1.64 5.93
N LEU A 87 6.60 -2.92 6.19
CA LEU A 87 5.92 -4.03 5.53
C LEU A 87 4.43 -4.09 5.93
N ALA A 88 4.12 -3.88 7.21
CA ALA A 88 2.75 -3.82 7.70
C ALA A 88 1.98 -2.66 7.06
N HIS A 89 2.57 -1.47 6.97
CA HIS A 89 1.96 -0.34 6.29
C HIS A 89 1.69 -0.63 4.80
N ALA A 90 2.63 -1.27 4.10
CA ALA A 90 2.42 -1.68 2.72
C ALA A 90 1.24 -2.66 2.58
N ILE A 91 1.15 -3.69 3.43
CA ILE A 91 0.02 -4.64 3.44
C ILE A 91 -1.31 -3.92 3.69
N ASN A 92 -1.35 -3.00 4.65
CA ASN A 92 -2.57 -2.24 4.95
C ASN A 92 -3.02 -1.44 3.74
N ARG A 93 -2.10 -0.72 3.08
CA ARG A 93 -2.41 0.05 1.87
C ARG A 93 -2.99 -0.83 0.77
N GLU A 94 -2.39 -1.99 0.47
CA GLU A 94 -2.93 -2.87 -0.58
C GLU A 94 -4.27 -3.50 -0.16
N THR A 95 -4.47 -3.78 1.12
CA THR A 95 -5.74 -4.29 1.66
C THR A 95 -6.86 -3.28 1.54
N GLU A 96 -6.62 -2.04 1.96
CA GLU A 96 -7.59 -0.95 1.86
C GLU A 96 -7.96 -0.67 0.40
N TYR A 97 -6.98 -0.68 -0.51
CA TYR A 97 -7.22 -0.46 -1.93
C TYR A 97 -8.08 -1.57 -2.55
N ALA A 98 -7.72 -2.84 -2.31
CA ALA A 98 -8.48 -3.97 -2.82
C ALA A 98 -9.91 -4.01 -2.25
N SER A 99 -10.08 -3.64 -0.98
CA SER A 99 -11.40 -3.51 -0.34
C SER A 99 -12.23 -2.44 -1.01
N TRP A 100 -11.69 -1.24 -1.19
CA TRP A 100 -12.41 -0.14 -1.84
C TRP A 100 -12.90 -0.51 -3.24
N LEU A 101 -12.04 -1.12 -4.07
CA LEU A 101 -12.46 -1.55 -5.40
C LEU A 101 -13.48 -2.69 -5.39
N THR A 102 -13.44 -3.54 -4.36
CA THR A 102 -14.45 -4.59 -4.16
C THR A 102 -15.81 -3.97 -3.84
N ASP A 103 -15.84 -3.00 -2.93
CA ASP A 103 -17.06 -2.26 -2.56
C ASP A 103 -17.68 -1.58 -3.80
N VAL A 104 -16.86 -0.93 -4.63
CA VAL A 104 -17.31 -0.29 -5.88
C VAL A 104 -17.97 -1.32 -6.83
N LEU A 105 -17.40 -2.51 -6.97
CA LEU A 105 -17.97 -3.56 -7.84
C LEU A 105 -19.25 -4.18 -7.25
N GLU A 106 -19.36 -4.27 -5.94
CA GLU A 106 -20.56 -4.75 -5.26
C GLU A 106 -21.73 -3.77 -5.42
N GLU A 107 -21.47 -2.46 -5.29
CA GLU A 107 -22.47 -1.42 -5.56
C GLU A 107 -23.02 -1.53 -6.98
N GLU A 108 -22.15 -1.71 -7.98
CA GLU A 108 -22.55 -1.89 -9.38
C GLU A 108 -23.41 -3.15 -9.60
N ASN A 109 -23.05 -4.26 -8.97
CA ASN A 109 -23.83 -5.50 -9.06
C ASN A 109 -25.21 -5.36 -8.42
N ASN A 110 -25.34 -4.58 -7.35
CA ASN A 110 -26.62 -4.34 -6.69
C ASN A 110 -27.52 -3.38 -7.47
N ARG A 111 -26.97 -2.46 -8.27
CA ARG A 111 -27.74 -1.58 -9.17
C ARG A 111 -28.37 -2.33 -10.35
N LYS A 112 -27.79 -3.47 -10.75
CA LYS A 112 -28.26 -4.30 -11.88
C LYS A 112 -29.36 -5.30 -11.51
N LYS A 113 -29.71 -5.44 -10.23
CA LYS A 113 -30.79 -6.30 -9.72
C LYS A 113 -32.12 -5.55 -9.67
#